data_AF-X0YCQ6-F1
#
_entry.id   AF-X0YCQ6-F1
#
_cell.length_a   1.000
_cell.length_b   1.000
_cell.length_c   1.000
_cell.angle_alpha   90.00
_cell.angle_beta   90.00
_cell.angle_gamma   90.00
#
_symmetry.space_group_name_H-M   'P 1'
#
loop_
_entity.id
_entity.type
_entity.pdbx_description
1 polymer ?
#
loop_
_entity_poly.entity_id
_entity_poly.type
_entity_poly.pdbx_seq_one_letter_code
_entity_poly.pdbx_strand_id
1 'polypeptide(L)'
;MAKVILNQKKYFEPGETGFAQLRFKEPLSTYLRDRFILRIPSPPKTIGGGLIIDPLAHKHHFKDKDILHFLQKRIKFDFRELVLTELKKNIFIKKDNLLINSNYTDSEIREVVELLKKEGEIITTNSRLIDKNYWQRQIIKFMNRLNQEYELYPLQTGFPLNKFQSYFYHLKPEIFKAIRGFTPMAKTSLKALAAAICPKVYGSSTIGVIRSRVKIRACLSFNR
;
A
#
# COMPACT_ATOMS: atom_id res chain seq x y z
N MET A 1 20.26 19.19 15.95
CA MET A 1 21.03 17.97 16.34
C MET A 1 20.27 16.71 15.91
N ALA A 2 20.98 15.66 15.50
CA ALA A 2 20.38 14.39 15.07
C ALA A 2 20.96 13.19 15.84
N LYS A 3 20.12 12.19 16.12
CA LYS A 3 20.54 10.89 16.66
C LYS A 3 20.63 9.89 15.50
N VAL A 4 21.76 9.21 15.41
CA VAL A 4 22.01 8.17 14.39
C VAL A 4 21.74 6.80 15.01
N ILE A 5 21.02 5.95 14.29
CA ILE A 5 20.77 4.56 14.68
C ILE A 5 21.26 3.67 13.54
N LEU A 6 22.17 2.74 13.82
CA LEU A 6 22.81 1.90 12.82
C LEU A 6 22.11 0.54 12.70
N ASN A 7 22.14 -0.03 11.49
CA ASN A 7 21.65 -1.37 11.22
C ASN A 7 22.68 -2.43 11.64
N GLN A 8 22.27 -3.37 12.50
CA GLN A 8 22.99 -4.62 12.87
C GLN A 8 24.40 -4.48 13.49
N LYS A 9 25.05 -3.32 13.41
CA LYS A 9 26.41 -3.07 13.91
C LYS A 9 26.43 -1.96 14.98
N LYS A 10 27.42 -2.02 15.87
CA LYS A 10 27.70 -0.95 16.85
C LYS A 10 28.40 0.26 16.22
N TYR A 11 29.20 0.03 15.18
CA TYR A 11 29.93 1.05 14.41
C TYR A 11 30.21 0.52 13.00
N PHE A 12 30.56 1.43 12.09
CA PHE A 12 31.04 1.11 10.75
C PHE A 12 32.54 1.37 10.68
N GLU A 13 33.28 0.47 10.04
CA GLU A 13 34.69 0.70 9.71
C GLU A 13 34.81 1.72 8.56
N PRO A 14 35.95 2.42 8.42
CA PRO A 14 36.18 3.33 7.30
C PRO A 14 35.96 2.64 5.95
N GLY A 15 35.13 3.24 5.09
CA GLY A 15 34.77 2.68 3.78
C GLY A 15 33.62 1.68 3.80
N GLU A 16 33.13 1.26 4.97
CA GLU A 16 31.94 0.41 5.03
C GLU A 16 30.66 1.20 4.71
N THR A 17 29.74 0.52 4.04
CA THR A 17 28.40 1.03 3.75
C THR A 17 27.35 0.25 4.52
N GLY A 18 26.31 0.93 4.98
CA GLY A 18 25.14 0.28 5.54
C GLY A 18 23.99 1.24 5.77
N PHE A 19 22.86 0.69 6.20
CA PHE A 19 21.68 1.49 6.50
C PHE A 19 21.76 2.11 7.89
N ALA A 20 21.30 3.34 7.99
CA ALA A 20 21.15 4.05 9.25
C ALA A 20 19.85 4.87 9.23
N GLN A 21 19.23 5.03 10.41
CA GLN A 21 18.10 5.93 10.60
C GLN A 21 18.59 7.19 11.32
N LEU A 22 18.36 8.34 10.70
CA LEU A 22 18.62 9.65 11.30
C LEU A 22 17.35 10.17 11.96
N ARG A 23 17.42 10.54 13.23
CA ARG A 23 16.32 11.15 13.98
C ARG A 23 16.70 12.57 14.36
N PHE A 24 16.07 13.54 13.71
CA PHE A 24 16.30 14.95 13.97
C PHE A 24 15.42 15.44 15.13
N LYS A 25 15.94 16.38 15.93
CA LYS A 25 15.15 17.05 16.98
C LYS A 25 14.08 17.97 16.39
N GLU A 26 14.38 18.58 15.25
CA GLU A 26 13.50 19.49 14.52
C GLU A 26 13.19 18.87 13.14
N PRO A 27 12.02 19.18 12.57
CA PRO A 27 11.66 18.68 11.23
C PRO A 27 12.63 19.25 10.19
N LEU A 28 13.05 18.40 9.26
CA LEU A 28 13.94 18.76 8.16
C LEU A 28 13.31 18.26 6.86
N SER A 29 13.17 19.14 5.87
CA SER A 29 12.76 18.74 4.53
C SER A 29 13.94 18.12 3.79
N THR A 30 13.75 16.94 3.25
CA THR A 30 14.75 16.21 2.47
C THR A 30 14.07 15.50 1.31
N TYR A 31 14.81 15.28 0.23
CA TYR A 31 14.33 14.56 -0.94
C TYR A 31 14.98 13.19 -1.05
N LEU A 32 14.27 12.30 -1.72
CA LEU A 32 14.79 11.01 -2.13
C LEU A 32 16.02 11.23 -3.02
N ARG A 33 17.09 10.48 -2.75
CA ARG A 33 18.41 10.59 -3.38
C ARG A 33 19.25 11.81 -2.98
N ASP A 34 18.81 12.63 -2.04
CA ASP A 34 19.66 13.71 -1.52
C ASP A 34 20.89 13.14 -0.83
N ARG A 35 22.04 13.79 -1.05
CA ARG A 35 23.30 13.47 -0.38
C ARG A 35 23.43 14.29 0.89
N PHE A 36 23.96 13.68 1.94
CA PHE A 36 24.20 14.35 3.22
C PHE A 36 25.58 14.00 3.78
N ILE A 37 26.05 14.85 4.70
CA ILE A 37 27.32 14.67 5.41
C ILE A 37 27.03 14.68 6.91
N LEU A 38 27.63 13.76 7.66
CA LEU A 38 27.56 13.72 9.12
C LEU A 38 28.82 14.30 9.72
N ARG A 39 28.67 15.31 10.57
CA ARG A 39 29.77 16.03 11.23
C ARG A 39 29.54 16.12 12.74
N ILE A 40 30.60 15.91 13.51
CA ILE A 40 30.66 16.28 14.92
C ILE A 40 30.91 17.79 14.97
N PRO A 41 30.12 18.57 15.72
CA PRO A 41 30.29 20.02 15.78
C PRO A 41 31.53 20.43 16.56
N SER A 42 31.90 19.70 17.62
CA SER A 42 33.07 20.00 18.44
C SER A 42 33.69 18.72 19.03
N PRO A 43 34.99 18.45 18.79
CA PRO A 43 35.82 19.09 17.77
C PRO A 43 35.25 18.85 16.36
N PRO A 44 35.40 19.80 15.41
CA PRO A 44 34.83 19.68 14.08
C PRO A 44 35.47 18.50 13.33
N LYS A 45 34.69 17.43 13.13
CA LYS A 45 35.16 16.23 12.44
C LYS A 45 34.07 15.64 11.55
N THR A 46 34.38 15.36 10.30
CA THR A 46 33.48 14.61 9.41
C THR A 46 33.57 13.12 9.76
N ILE A 47 32.44 12.52 10.12
CA ILE A 47 32.33 11.09 10.44
C ILE A 47 32.07 10.28 9.16
N GLY A 48 31.33 10.87 8.22
CA GLY A 48 30.97 10.22 6.97
C GLY A 48 29.86 10.98 6.27
N GLY A 49 29.15 10.27 5.41
CA GLY A 49 28.00 10.80 4.67
C GLY A 49 27.14 9.67 4.14
N GLY A 50 26.16 10.03 3.33
CA GLY A 50 25.28 9.04 2.74
C GLY A 50 24.27 9.68 1.80
N LEU A 51 23.28 8.87 1.46
CA LEU A 51 22.21 9.26 0.56
C LEU A 51 20.86 8.86 1.15
N ILE A 52 19.84 9.71 0.94
CA ILE A 52 18.53 9.55 1.55
C ILE A 52 17.68 8.58 0.72
N ILE A 53 17.29 7.48 1.35
CA ILE A 53 16.54 6.37 0.72
C ILE A 53 15.04 6.42 1.09
N ASP A 54 14.70 6.98 2.24
CA ASP A 54 13.31 7.16 2.69
C ASP A 54 13.20 8.44 3.53
N PRO A 55 12.82 9.59 2.92
CA PRO A 55 12.71 10.87 3.61
C PRO A 55 11.67 10.88 4.75
N LEU A 56 10.57 10.15 4.56
CA LEU A 56 9.44 10.05 5.49
C LEU A 56 9.38 8.66 6.13
N ALA A 57 10.52 8.21 6.67
CA ALA A 57 10.61 6.92 7.32
C ALA A 57 9.87 6.90 8.66
N HIS A 58 9.02 5.89 8.85
CA HIS A 58 8.40 5.65 10.16
C HIS A 58 9.46 5.18 11.17
N LYS A 59 9.21 5.41 12.46
CA LYS A 59 10.05 4.85 13.52
C LYS A 59 10.02 3.33 13.43
N HIS A 60 11.18 2.71 13.28
CA HIS A 60 11.30 1.28 13.11
C HIS A 60 12.58 0.75 13.76
N HIS A 61 12.69 -0.58 13.89
CA HIS A 61 13.84 -1.23 14.52
C HIS A 61 14.52 -2.16 13.52
N PHE A 62 15.82 -1.95 13.26
CA PHE A 62 16.63 -2.73 12.31
C PHE A 62 16.74 -4.25 12.58
N LYS A 63 16.13 -4.76 13.65
CA LYS A 63 16.04 -6.20 13.91
C LYS A 63 14.94 -6.86 13.08
N ASP A 64 13.98 -6.07 12.63
CA ASP A 64 12.90 -6.57 11.78
C ASP A 64 13.44 -6.75 10.34
N LYS A 65 13.39 -8.00 9.88
CA LYS A 65 13.89 -8.42 8.57
C LYS A 65 13.13 -7.74 7.42
N ASP A 66 11.86 -7.40 7.62
CA ASP A 66 11.02 -6.78 6.59
C ASP A 66 11.51 -5.38 6.22
N ILE A 67 12.04 -4.64 7.20
CA ILE A 67 12.62 -3.31 6.99
C ILE A 67 13.87 -3.41 6.14
N LEU A 68 14.73 -4.39 6.42
CA LEU A 68 15.99 -4.52 5.70
C LEU A 68 15.73 -4.88 4.24
N HIS A 69 14.79 -5.78 3.98
CA HIS A 69 14.34 -6.10 2.62
C HIS A 69 13.70 -4.89 1.92
N PHE A 70 12.91 -4.11 2.67
CA PHE A 70 12.32 -2.85 2.18
C PHE A 70 13.40 -1.85 1.75
N LEU A 71 14.41 -1.61 2.58
CA LEU A 71 15.50 -0.67 2.29
C LEU A 71 16.38 -1.16 1.13
N GLN A 72 16.63 -2.47 1.04
CA GLN A 72 17.36 -3.09 -0.09
C GLN A 72 16.63 -2.95 -1.43
N LYS A 73 15.29 -2.97 -1.43
CA LYS A 73 14.52 -2.66 -2.65
C LYS A 73 14.67 -1.21 -3.07
N ARG A 74 14.67 -0.29 -2.09
CA ARG A 74 14.73 1.16 -2.34
C ARG A 74 16.10 1.67 -2.75
N ILE A 75 17.19 1.08 -2.27
CA ILE A 75 18.55 1.57 -2.59
C ILE A 75 18.88 1.44 -4.09
N LYS A 76 18.19 0.56 -4.82
CA LYS A 76 18.31 0.46 -6.28
C LYS A 76 17.70 1.66 -7.00
N PHE A 77 16.84 2.41 -6.32
CA PHE A 77 16.08 3.53 -6.85
C PHE A 77 15.35 3.23 -8.16
N ASP A 78 14.88 2.00 -8.30
CA ASP A 78 13.96 1.62 -9.35
C ASP A 78 12.60 2.26 -9.07
N PHE A 79 12.06 2.97 -10.06
CA PHE A 79 10.88 3.81 -9.85
C PHE A 79 9.64 2.98 -9.52
N ARG A 80 9.50 1.81 -10.17
CA ARG A 80 8.43 0.85 -9.90
C ARG A 80 8.49 0.35 -8.46
N GLU A 81 9.65 -0.12 -8.00
CA GLU A 81 9.85 -0.57 -6.62
C GLU A 81 9.66 0.57 -5.60
N LEU A 82 10.04 1.80 -5.92
CA LEU A 82 9.80 2.96 -5.04
C LEU A 82 8.31 3.20 -4.81
N VAL A 83 7.49 3.16 -5.88
CA VAL A 83 6.03 3.29 -5.78
C VAL A 83 5.43 2.15 -4.96
N LEU A 84 5.78 0.89 -5.27
CA LEU A 84 5.26 -0.28 -4.57
C LEU A 84 5.62 -0.29 -3.09
N THR A 85 6.88 0.04 -2.77
CA THR A 85 7.33 0.11 -1.38
C THR A 85 6.67 1.27 -0.64
N GLU A 86 6.43 2.42 -1.27
CA GLU A 86 5.75 3.56 -0.63
C GLU A 86 4.31 3.19 -0.27
N LEU A 87 3.61 2.49 -1.18
CA LEU A 87 2.27 1.95 -0.93
C LEU A 87 2.25 0.90 0.16
N LYS A 88 3.24 0.00 0.22
CA LYS A 88 3.36 -0.98 1.29
C LYS A 88 3.57 -0.30 2.66
N LYS A 89 4.35 0.79 2.70
CA LYS A 89 4.64 1.56 3.94
C LYS A 89 3.40 2.25 4.49
N ASN A 90 2.69 3.00 3.64
CA ASN A 90 1.58 3.83 4.09
C ASN A 90 0.22 3.14 3.98
N ILE A 91 0.18 1.93 3.38
CA ILE A 91 -0.98 1.07 3.08
C ILE A 91 -1.99 1.71 2.10
N PHE A 92 -2.13 3.02 2.19
CA PHE A 92 -3.16 3.82 1.60
C PHE A 92 -2.73 5.28 1.49
N ILE A 93 -2.61 5.76 0.26
CA ILE A 93 -2.05 7.08 -0.04
C ILE A 93 -2.98 7.82 -0.99
N LYS A 94 -3.12 9.14 -0.82
CA LYS A 94 -3.70 9.99 -1.87
C LYS A 94 -2.80 9.97 -3.10
N LYS A 95 -3.38 9.99 -4.30
CA LYS A 95 -2.60 10.02 -5.54
C LYS A 95 -1.57 11.17 -5.54
N ASP A 96 -1.98 12.33 -5.03
CA ASP A 96 -1.16 13.55 -4.98
C ASP A 96 -0.09 13.54 -3.87
N ASN A 97 -0.13 12.57 -2.96
CA ASN A 97 0.85 12.45 -1.86
C ASN A 97 1.88 11.35 -2.12
N LEU A 98 1.79 10.64 -3.25
CA LEU A 98 2.72 9.56 -3.58
C LEU A 98 4.08 10.17 -3.92
N LEU A 99 5.13 9.75 -3.20
CA LEU A 99 6.51 10.21 -3.43
C LEU A 99 6.69 11.75 -3.43
N ILE A 100 5.95 12.45 -2.57
CA ILE A 100 5.98 13.94 -2.48
C ILE A 100 7.39 14.52 -2.21
N ASN A 101 8.24 13.79 -1.49
CA ASN A 101 9.63 14.14 -1.22
C ASN A 101 10.56 13.46 -2.24
N SER A 102 10.23 13.51 -3.52
CA SER A 102 11.06 12.95 -4.58
C SER A 102 11.21 13.95 -5.73
N ASN A 103 12.18 13.70 -6.60
CA ASN A 103 12.43 14.54 -7.78
C ASN A 103 11.63 14.08 -9.00
N TYR A 104 10.61 13.24 -8.80
CA TYR A 104 9.73 12.79 -9.87
C TYR A 104 8.56 13.75 -10.06
N THR A 105 8.19 13.98 -11.31
CA THR A 105 7.03 14.79 -11.68
C THR A 105 5.72 14.00 -11.48
N ASP A 106 4.62 14.72 -11.28
CA ASP A 106 3.29 14.11 -11.16
C ASP A 106 2.91 13.27 -12.39
N SER A 107 3.36 13.67 -13.59
CA SER A 107 3.16 12.91 -14.83
C SER A 107 3.87 11.56 -14.81
N GLU A 108 5.16 11.54 -14.45
CA GLU A 108 5.95 10.30 -14.37
C GLU A 108 5.35 9.34 -13.34
N ILE A 109 4.92 9.86 -12.19
CA ILE A 109 4.26 9.07 -11.15
C ILE A 109 2.94 8.47 -11.67
N ARG A 110 2.12 9.26 -12.35
CA ARG A 110 0.84 8.80 -12.91
C ARG A 110 1.02 7.70 -13.95
N GLU A 111 2.01 7.83 -14.82
CA GLU A 111 2.32 6.82 -15.84
C GLU A 111 2.67 5.48 -15.21
N VAL A 112 3.58 5.47 -14.24
CA VAL A 112 3.97 4.23 -13.53
C VAL A 112 2.82 3.64 -12.75
N VAL A 113 1.99 4.48 -12.10
CA VAL A 113 0.80 4.01 -11.39
C VAL A 113 -0.20 3.35 -12.35
N GLU A 114 -0.44 3.92 -13.52
CA GLU A 114 -1.34 3.31 -14.52
C GLU A 114 -0.78 2.01 -15.11
N LEU A 115 0.54 1.90 -15.31
CA LEU A 115 1.19 0.64 -15.68
C LEU A 115 0.99 -0.43 -14.61
N LEU A 116 1.32 -0.13 -13.36
CA LEU A 116 1.17 -1.04 -12.22
C LEU A 116 -0.30 -1.43 -11.96
N LYS A 117 -1.24 -0.54 -12.26
CA LYS A 117 -2.68 -0.82 -12.22
C LYS A 117 -3.10 -1.77 -13.33
N LYS A 118 -2.60 -1.61 -14.56
CA LYS A 118 -2.88 -2.54 -15.68
C LYS A 118 -2.38 -3.95 -15.40
N GLU A 119 -1.24 -4.06 -14.73
CA GLU A 119 -0.68 -5.33 -14.28
C GLU A 119 -1.39 -5.90 -13.04
N GLY A 120 -2.26 -5.12 -12.41
CA GLY A 120 -3.03 -5.53 -11.24
C GLY A 120 -2.20 -5.62 -9.96
N GLU A 121 -1.10 -4.88 -9.85
CA GLU A 121 -0.26 -4.78 -8.64
C GLU A 121 -0.75 -3.69 -7.67
N ILE A 122 -1.44 -2.67 -8.18
CA ILE A 122 -2.01 -1.58 -7.39
C ILE A 122 -3.50 -1.50 -7.64
N ILE A 123 -4.26 -1.24 -6.58
CA ILE A 123 -5.68 -0.97 -6.66
C ILE A 123 -5.91 0.51 -6.48
N THR A 124 -6.66 1.09 -7.42
CA THR A 124 -6.92 2.54 -7.44
C THR A 124 -8.40 2.79 -7.17
N THR A 125 -8.67 3.73 -6.28
CA THR A 125 -10.00 4.35 -6.08
C THR A 125 -9.94 5.76 -6.68
N ASN A 126 -11.07 6.49 -6.70
CA ASN A 126 -11.20 7.83 -7.27
C ASN A 126 -9.98 8.75 -6.98
N SER A 127 -9.59 8.90 -5.72
CA SER A 127 -8.50 9.80 -5.30
C SER A 127 -7.32 9.11 -4.59
N ARG A 128 -7.34 7.78 -4.45
CA ARG A 128 -6.39 7.08 -3.56
C ARG A 128 -5.89 5.77 -4.15
N LEU A 129 -4.70 5.37 -3.72
CA LEU A 129 -3.97 4.18 -4.12
C LEU A 129 -3.88 3.22 -2.93
N ILE A 130 -4.06 1.94 -3.21
CA ILE A 130 -4.13 0.87 -2.21
C ILE A 130 -3.22 -0.27 -2.66
N ASP A 131 -2.45 -0.80 -1.70
CA ASP A 131 -1.69 -2.04 -1.91
C ASP A 131 -2.64 -3.22 -2.18
N LYS A 132 -2.35 -4.00 -3.23
CA LYS A 132 -3.14 -5.17 -3.64
C LYS A 132 -3.22 -6.21 -2.53
N ASN A 133 -2.10 -6.54 -1.90
CA ASN A 133 -2.06 -7.60 -0.89
C ASN A 133 -2.91 -7.21 0.33
N TYR A 134 -2.80 -5.95 0.76
CA TYR A 134 -3.64 -5.40 1.81
C TYR A 134 -5.12 -5.48 1.43
N TRP A 135 -5.47 -5.02 0.24
CA TRP A 135 -6.84 -5.05 -0.26
C TRP A 135 -7.44 -6.45 -0.27
N GLN A 136 -6.71 -7.42 -0.84
CA GLN A 136 -7.12 -8.83 -0.87
C GLN A 136 -7.36 -9.39 0.54
N ARG A 137 -6.44 -9.10 1.48
CA ARG A 137 -6.63 -9.48 2.89
C ARG A 137 -7.89 -8.87 3.51
N GLN A 138 -8.19 -7.61 3.20
CA GLN A 138 -9.41 -6.97 3.72
C GLN A 138 -10.67 -7.58 3.10
N ILE A 139 -10.67 -7.88 1.80
CA ILE A 139 -11.79 -8.58 1.16
C ILE A 139 -12.04 -9.94 1.80
N ILE A 140 -10.99 -10.74 2.02
CA ILE A 140 -11.12 -12.06 2.66
C ILE A 140 -11.73 -11.93 4.06
N LYS A 141 -11.24 -10.98 4.87
CA LYS A 141 -11.80 -10.70 6.20
C LYS A 141 -13.26 -10.25 6.14
N PHE A 142 -13.59 -9.38 5.20
CA PHE A 142 -14.94 -8.89 4.96
C PHE A 142 -15.89 -10.05 4.64
N MET A 143 -15.49 -10.94 3.73
CA MET A 143 -16.30 -12.09 3.32
C MET A 143 -16.45 -13.13 4.42
N ASN A 144 -15.36 -13.45 5.13
CA ASN A 144 -15.43 -14.38 6.25
C ASN A 144 -16.38 -13.88 7.33
N ARG A 145 -16.33 -12.58 7.65
CA ARG A 145 -17.27 -12.00 8.62
C ARG A 145 -18.70 -12.04 8.12
N LEU A 146 -18.92 -11.69 6.86
CA LEU A 146 -20.24 -11.72 6.25
C LEU A 146 -20.84 -13.14 6.24
N ASN A 147 -20.05 -14.16 5.90
CA ASN A 147 -20.50 -15.56 5.94
C ASN A 147 -20.86 -16.00 7.36
N GLN A 148 -20.04 -15.67 8.36
CA GLN A 148 -20.34 -15.96 9.77
C GLN A 148 -21.69 -15.38 10.22
N GLU A 149 -22.01 -14.15 9.81
CA GLU A 149 -23.29 -13.51 10.16
C GLU A 149 -24.47 -14.24 9.50
N TYR A 150 -24.35 -14.64 8.23
CA TYR A 150 -25.41 -15.39 7.54
C TYR A 150 -25.59 -16.82 8.06
N GLU A 151 -24.52 -17.46 8.56
CA GLU A 151 -24.62 -18.75 9.25
C GLU A 151 -25.33 -18.63 10.59
N LEU A 152 -25.05 -17.57 11.37
CA LEU A 152 -25.67 -17.34 12.68
C LEU A 152 -27.13 -16.89 12.59
N TYR A 153 -27.50 -16.17 11.53
CA TYR A 153 -28.87 -15.67 11.34
C TYR A 153 -29.43 -15.96 9.93
N PRO A 154 -29.74 -17.24 9.59
CA PRO A 154 -30.12 -17.63 8.23
C PRO A 154 -31.41 -17.01 7.69
N LEU A 155 -32.31 -16.58 8.59
CA LEU A 155 -33.60 -15.99 8.24
C LEU A 155 -33.54 -14.46 8.04
N GLN A 156 -32.39 -13.82 8.30
CA GLN A 156 -32.24 -12.38 8.08
C GLN A 156 -32.15 -12.09 6.57
N THR A 157 -33.01 -11.20 6.10
CA THR A 157 -33.02 -10.72 4.70
C THR A 157 -31.86 -9.79 4.37
N GLY A 158 -31.16 -9.28 5.39
CA GLY A 158 -29.96 -8.47 5.25
C GLY A 158 -29.35 -8.10 6.59
N PHE A 159 -28.13 -7.58 6.55
CA PHE A 159 -27.37 -7.17 7.73
C PHE A 159 -27.23 -5.64 7.80
N PRO A 160 -27.53 -4.98 8.94
CA PRO A 160 -27.44 -3.52 9.05
C PRO A 160 -26.03 -3.01 8.78
N LEU A 161 -25.88 -2.09 7.82
CA LEU A 161 -24.57 -1.61 7.37
C LEU A 161 -23.76 -0.96 8.50
N ASN A 162 -24.42 -0.21 9.38
CA ASN A 162 -23.79 0.47 10.51
C ASN A 162 -23.16 -0.54 11.50
N LYS A 163 -23.88 -1.64 11.77
CA LYS A 163 -23.38 -2.75 12.61
C LYS A 163 -22.24 -3.51 11.91
N PHE A 164 -22.20 -3.51 10.58
CA PHE A 164 -21.13 -4.17 9.84
C PHE A 164 -19.87 -3.33 9.86
N GLN A 165 -20.05 -2.03 9.66
CA GLN A 165 -18.98 -1.05 9.68
C GLN A 165 -18.27 -1.02 11.04
N SER A 166 -18.97 -1.27 12.16
CA SER A 166 -18.32 -1.34 13.48
C SER A 166 -17.29 -2.48 13.59
N TYR A 167 -17.45 -3.60 12.88
CA TYR A 167 -16.44 -4.66 12.84
C TYR A 167 -15.17 -4.27 12.06
N PHE A 168 -15.27 -3.26 11.21
CA PHE A 168 -14.18 -2.75 10.38
C PHE A 168 -13.78 -1.33 10.77
N TYR A 169 -13.84 -0.98 12.06
CA TYR A 169 -13.47 0.34 12.57
C TYR A 169 -12.03 0.76 12.20
N HIS A 170 -11.13 -0.21 11.98
CA HIS A 170 -9.76 0.03 11.55
C HIS A 170 -9.65 0.42 10.08
N LEU A 171 -10.70 0.22 9.27
CA LEU A 171 -10.75 0.64 7.88
C LEU A 171 -11.25 2.08 7.78
N LYS A 172 -10.58 2.87 6.95
CA LYS A 172 -11.08 4.19 6.58
C LYS A 172 -12.44 4.03 5.86
N PRO A 173 -13.42 4.93 6.07
CA PRO A 173 -14.75 4.83 5.49
C PRO A 173 -14.76 4.68 3.96
N GLU A 174 -13.81 5.32 3.28
CA GLU A 174 -13.66 5.23 1.83
C GLU A 174 -13.26 3.84 1.35
N ILE A 175 -12.39 3.15 2.10
CA ILE A 175 -11.98 1.77 1.80
C ILE A 175 -13.18 0.86 1.99
N PHE A 176 -13.91 1.01 3.09
CA PHE A 176 -15.13 0.23 3.35
C PHE A 176 -16.17 0.46 2.24
N LYS A 177 -16.39 1.72 1.84
CA LYS A 177 -17.28 2.07 0.72
C LYS A 177 -16.83 1.45 -0.59
N ALA A 178 -15.52 1.45 -0.86
CA ALA A 178 -14.95 0.82 -2.04
C ALA A 178 -15.16 -0.71 -2.00
N ILE A 179 -14.82 -1.40 -0.91
CA ILE A 179 -15.00 -2.85 -0.76
C ILE A 179 -16.47 -3.25 -0.97
N ARG A 180 -17.40 -2.46 -0.44
CA ARG A 180 -18.85 -2.65 -0.66
C ARG A 180 -19.26 -2.45 -2.12
N GLY A 181 -18.61 -1.54 -2.85
CA GLY A 181 -18.86 -1.33 -4.27
C GLY A 181 -18.36 -2.48 -5.15
N PHE A 182 -17.32 -3.21 -4.70
CA PHE A 182 -16.76 -4.37 -5.41
C PHE A 182 -17.46 -5.70 -5.09
N THR A 183 -18.17 -5.79 -3.97
CA THR A 183 -18.88 -7.01 -3.57
C THR A 183 -20.34 -6.95 -4.02
N PRO A 184 -20.78 -7.79 -4.98
CA PRO A 184 -22.21 -7.95 -5.22
C PRO A 184 -22.84 -8.55 -3.96
N MET A 185 -23.76 -7.81 -3.33
CA MET A 185 -24.51 -8.26 -2.14
C MET A 185 -25.43 -9.48 -2.39
N ALA A 186 -25.35 -10.11 -3.56
CA ALA A 186 -26.17 -11.26 -3.93
C ALA A 186 -25.28 -12.51 -4.07
N LYS A 187 -25.33 -13.38 -3.06
CA LYS A 187 -24.94 -14.81 -3.07
C LYS A 187 -23.98 -15.18 -4.20
N THR A 188 -22.70 -14.83 -4.10
CA THR A 188 -21.72 -15.31 -5.08
C THR A 188 -20.55 -16.00 -4.40
N SER A 189 -20.29 -17.22 -4.87
CA SER A 189 -19.24 -18.10 -4.38
C SER A 189 -17.85 -17.46 -4.53
N LEU A 190 -16.88 -17.96 -3.76
CA LEU A 190 -15.44 -17.59 -3.82
C LEU A 190 -14.89 -17.49 -5.26
N LYS A 191 -15.44 -18.25 -6.22
CA LYS A 191 -15.04 -18.24 -7.64
C LYS A 191 -15.40 -16.94 -8.37
N ALA A 192 -16.53 -16.30 -8.06
CA ALA A 192 -16.92 -15.03 -8.68
C ALA A 192 -16.10 -13.85 -8.13
N LEU A 193 -15.61 -13.97 -6.89
CA LEU A 193 -14.75 -13.00 -6.24
C LEU A 193 -13.32 -13.00 -6.81
N ALA A 194 -12.79 -14.17 -7.18
CA ALA A 194 -11.52 -14.26 -7.91
C ALA A 194 -11.53 -13.47 -9.23
N ALA A 195 -12.69 -13.38 -9.90
CA ALA A 195 -12.87 -12.58 -11.11
C ALA A 195 -13.07 -11.07 -10.84
N ALA A 196 -13.58 -10.69 -9.66
CA ALA A 196 -13.77 -9.30 -9.25
C ALA A 196 -12.50 -8.63 -8.67
N ILE A 197 -11.50 -9.43 -8.26
CA ILE A 197 -10.24 -8.96 -7.66
C ILE A 197 -9.28 -8.33 -8.71
N CYS A 198 -9.59 -8.42 -10.01
CA CYS A 198 -8.92 -7.66 -11.07
C CYS A 198 -9.88 -6.62 -11.67
N PRO A 199 -9.65 -5.31 -11.52
CA PRO A 199 -10.59 -4.31 -12.02
C PRO A 199 -10.40 -4.11 -13.54
N LYS A 200 -11.39 -4.52 -14.35
CA LYS A 200 -11.74 -3.72 -15.53
C LYS A 200 -12.58 -2.54 -15.04
N VAL A 201 -11.97 -1.37 -15.15
CA VAL A 201 -12.51 -0.01 -14.93
C VAL A 201 -14.00 0.06 -15.25
N TYR A 202 -14.85 0.57 -14.35
CA TYR A 202 -16.02 1.36 -14.76
C TYR A 202 -16.43 2.40 -13.71
N GLY A 203 -16.83 3.55 -14.25
CA GLY A 203 -17.33 4.73 -13.56
C GLY A 203 -18.76 4.59 -13.04
N SER A 204 -19.28 5.74 -12.66
CA SER A 204 -20.36 6.00 -11.70
C SER A 204 -21.77 5.57 -12.09
N SER A 205 -22.59 5.54 -11.02
CA SER A 205 -24.00 5.96 -10.88
C SER A 205 -25.15 4.93 -11.08
N THR A 206 -25.92 4.81 -9.97
CA THR A 206 -27.38 4.53 -9.83
C THR A 206 -27.95 3.11 -10.02
N ILE A 207 -28.31 2.54 -8.86
CA ILE A 207 -29.61 1.92 -8.47
C ILE A 207 -30.44 1.25 -9.58
N GLY A 208 -30.63 -0.07 -9.42
CA GLY A 208 -31.71 -0.85 -10.03
C GLY A 208 -31.58 -2.34 -9.72
N VAL A 209 -32.43 -2.86 -8.82
CA VAL A 209 -32.60 -4.29 -8.55
C VAL A 209 -33.72 -4.81 -9.44
N ILE A 210 -33.58 -6.00 -10.06
CA ILE A 210 -34.63 -7.03 -10.17
C ILE A 210 -33.99 -8.38 -10.56
N ARG A 211 -34.49 -9.45 -9.92
CA ARG A 211 -34.10 -10.86 -10.01
C ARG A 211 -34.41 -11.47 -11.38
N SER A 212 -33.55 -12.36 -11.88
CA SER A 212 -33.82 -13.81 -12.06
C SER A 212 -32.72 -14.50 -12.87
N ARG A 213 -32.49 -15.78 -12.54
CA ARG A 213 -31.47 -16.75 -12.99
C ARG A 213 -30.83 -16.54 -14.36
N VAL A 214 -29.50 -16.67 -14.43
CA VAL A 214 -28.77 -17.08 -15.65
C VAL A 214 -27.60 -18.02 -15.28
N LYS A 215 -27.62 -19.25 -15.81
CA LYS A 215 -26.46 -20.15 -15.90
C LYS A 215 -25.79 -19.89 -17.25
N ILE A 216 -24.50 -19.56 -17.31
CA ILE A 216 -23.71 -19.69 -18.55
C ILE A 216 -22.31 -20.22 -18.25
N ARG A 217 -21.87 -21.11 -19.16
CA ARG A 217 -20.70 -21.98 -19.20
C ARG A 217 -19.50 -21.23 -19.80
N ALA A 218 -18.28 -21.55 -19.38
CA ALA A 218 -17.04 -21.06 -19.98
C ALA A 218 -16.17 -22.24 -20.44
N CYS A 219 -15.44 -22.08 -21.56
CA CYS A 219 -14.01 -22.43 -21.66
C CYS A 219 -13.33 -21.90 -22.95
N LEU A 220 -12.00 -21.81 -22.88
CA LEU A 220 -10.98 -21.12 -23.68
C LEU A 220 -10.41 -21.91 -24.88
N SER A 221 -9.55 -21.24 -25.70
CA SER A 221 -8.19 -21.65 -26.20
C SER A 221 -7.92 -21.22 -27.67
N PHE A 222 -6.75 -20.85 -28.22
CA PHE A 222 -5.39 -20.40 -27.81
C PHE A 222 -4.73 -19.77 -29.07
N ASN A 223 -3.63 -19.03 -28.88
CA ASN A 223 -2.70 -18.53 -29.91
C ASN A 223 -1.99 -19.66 -30.69
N ARG A 224 -1.44 -19.30 -31.85
CA ARG A 224 -0.10 -19.76 -32.27
C ARG A 224 0.87 -18.61 -32.16
#